data_AF-A0A512U8D9-F1
#
_entry.id   AF-A0A512U8D9-F1
#
_cell.length_a   1.000
_cell.length_b   1.000
_cell.length_c   1.000
_cell.angle_alpha   90.00
_cell.angle_beta   90.00
_cell.angle_gamma   90.00
#
_symmetry.space_group_name_H-M   'P 1'
#
loop_
_entity.id
_entity.type
_entity.pdbx_description
1 polymer ?
#
loop_
_entity_poly.entity_id
_entity_poly.type
_entity_poly.pdbx_seq_one_letter_code
_entity_poly.pdbx_strand_id
1 'polypeptide(L)'
;MSKREAEAEAQDASSVQLKQLKTAYTHDEIQSFLNAKIFEGAFQKSLETNISNSSPYKWGTVTELIDDTLLRNVRKEVLNEIAFTKKETDIYKVYQSGDLANLSGLDWNDLSRLPSLYKLRAAIYSEEFRDFISNVTGCGKLSGVKTDMSINTYTKGCHLLTHDDVIGSRRVSFILYMPDPDYTWKSHYGGALRLFPAIVPNVPKTDYETKLIPQFNQIAFFTVQPGLSFHDVEEVRVDKQRLSIQGWFHIPQEGEQGFVPGEQEETEAKSTLRQLQTKELQEFDFPKPVRTDFPKEEVKVYESLDSATFLPERDLQYLSKYLNPTYLSEASLKVLKETFLEESVVDINGFLNDEYAEVLRNNLRATELDKKAPQTADEIQFPWKCAVPPHKQRYMYIDGKSEFPLQEDAIGMVNHSGPQELPNFELSKRLASDTSEKMIMEVVQLMKSMAFRKWLVYVTEIIPTSDQILARRFRPGHDFILATTTDKDLARDGELNILLEATLGLTPTATNLNNWESGEFGGYELCMAMNGGETDGEFEDDDPAIYKASDSSDDSVLYTSQCKWNSLSLMLRDPSVLKFVKYVSINAKGSRWDITGQWNVKGTEEDGDEEDGN
;
A
#
# COMPACT_ATOMS: atom_id res chain seq x y z
N MET A 1 -33.76 -51.46 -47.45
CA MET A 1 -34.54 -50.22 -47.66
C MET A 1 -35.94 -50.40 -47.09
N SER A 2 -36.15 -49.98 -45.84
CA SER A 2 -37.50 -49.80 -45.30
C SER A 2 -37.45 -49.03 -43.98
N LYS A 3 -38.21 -47.92 -43.93
CA LYS A 3 -38.99 -47.48 -42.75
C LYS A 3 -38.26 -47.20 -41.42
N ARG A 4 -36.95 -47.03 -41.38
CA ARG A 4 -36.21 -46.61 -40.17
C ARG A 4 -35.46 -45.29 -40.25
N GLU A 5 -35.49 -44.61 -41.40
CA GLU A 5 -34.83 -43.30 -41.57
C GLU A 5 -35.81 -42.12 -41.54
N ALA A 6 -37.13 -42.37 -41.58
CA ALA A 6 -38.14 -41.30 -41.58
C ALA A 6 -38.72 -40.95 -40.19
N GLU A 7 -38.26 -41.61 -39.12
CA GLU A 7 -38.69 -41.30 -37.73
C GLU A 7 -37.57 -40.66 -36.88
N ALA A 8 -36.36 -40.50 -37.42
CA ALA A 8 -35.26 -39.80 -36.75
C ALA A 8 -35.21 -38.30 -37.07
N GLU A 9 -35.90 -37.83 -38.12
CA GLU A 9 -35.90 -36.42 -38.55
C GLU A 9 -37.10 -35.60 -38.01
N ALA A 10 -37.92 -36.15 -37.10
CA ALA A 10 -39.10 -35.48 -36.56
C ALA A 10 -38.99 -35.07 -35.07
N GLN A 11 -37.81 -35.21 -34.45
CA GLN A 11 -37.59 -34.80 -33.05
C GLN A 11 -36.53 -33.71 -32.84
N ASP A 12 -35.99 -33.12 -33.91
CA ASP A 12 -34.94 -32.08 -33.80
C ASP A 12 -35.42 -30.67 -34.21
N ALA A 13 -36.71 -30.39 -34.01
CA ALA A 13 -37.30 -29.07 -34.25
C ALA A 13 -38.06 -28.55 -33.03
N SER A 14 -37.50 -28.70 -31.83
CA SER A 14 -37.77 -27.74 -30.75
C SER A 14 -36.56 -26.82 -30.64
N SER A 15 -36.53 -25.81 -31.51
CA SER A 15 -35.66 -24.65 -31.32
C SER A 15 -35.96 -24.05 -29.95
N VAL A 16 -35.09 -24.32 -28.98
CA VAL A 16 -35.02 -23.53 -27.76
C VAL A 16 -34.60 -22.14 -28.23
N GLN A 17 -35.57 -21.27 -28.49
CA GLN A 17 -35.32 -19.84 -28.63
C GLN A 17 -34.67 -19.39 -27.32
N LEU A 18 -33.35 -19.22 -27.33
CA LEU A 18 -32.64 -18.44 -26.33
C LEU A 18 -33.37 -17.10 -26.25
N LYS A 19 -34.12 -16.87 -25.16
CA LYS A 19 -34.77 -15.58 -24.91
C LYS A 19 -33.68 -14.51 -24.96
N GLN A 20 -33.69 -13.70 -26.00
CA GLN A 20 -32.79 -12.56 -26.10
C GLN A 20 -32.97 -11.70 -24.85
N LEU A 21 -31.87 -11.41 -24.16
CA LEU A 21 -31.88 -10.60 -22.96
C LEU A 21 -32.41 -9.22 -23.32
N LYS A 22 -33.35 -8.69 -22.53
CA LYS A 22 -33.87 -7.34 -22.75
C LYS A 22 -32.75 -6.34 -22.42
N THR A 23 -32.26 -5.64 -23.43
CA THR A 23 -31.11 -4.73 -23.33
C THR A 23 -31.47 -3.28 -23.03
N ALA A 24 -32.73 -2.89 -23.24
CA ALA A 24 -33.27 -1.55 -22.99
C ALA A 24 -34.52 -1.63 -22.11
N TYR A 25 -34.62 -0.72 -21.13
CA TYR A 25 -35.72 -0.64 -20.17
C TYR A 25 -36.43 0.71 -20.28
N THR A 26 -37.73 0.73 -20.00
CA THR A 26 -38.50 1.99 -19.93
C THR A 26 -38.24 2.73 -18.62
N HIS A 27 -38.59 4.01 -18.56
CA HIS A 27 -38.54 4.83 -17.34
C HIS A 27 -39.22 4.15 -16.15
N ASP A 28 -40.45 3.65 -16.34
CA ASP A 28 -41.22 2.98 -15.28
C ASP A 28 -40.54 1.68 -14.82
N GLU A 29 -39.91 0.95 -15.73
CA GLU A 29 -39.16 -0.27 -15.38
C GLU A 29 -37.92 0.07 -14.55
N ILE A 30 -37.16 1.10 -14.94
CA ILE A 30 -36.00 1.56 -14.18
C ILE A 30 -36.40 2.02 -12.78
N GLN A 31 -37.46 2.82 -12.65
CA GLN A 31 -37.97 3.24 -11.34
C GLN A 31 -38.38 2.04 -10.48
N SER A 32 -38.91 0.97 -11.09
CA SER A 32 -39.28 -0.25 -10.36
C SER A 32 -38.07 -1.03 -9.80
N PHE A 33 -36.86 -0.80 -10.34
CA PHE A 33 -35.63 -1.44 -9.85
C PHE A 33 -35.02 -0.69 -8.66
N LEU A 34 -35.46 0.53 -8.40
CA LEU A 34 -34.96 1.45 -7.38
C LEU A 34 -36.01 1.65 -6.29
N ASN A 35 -35.57 1.96 -5.08
CA ASN A 35 -36.50 2.28 -4.00
C ASN A 35 -37.15 3.65 -4.24
N ALA A 36 -38.48 3.69 -4.25
CA ALA A 36 -39.27 4.90 -4.55
C ALA A 36 -38.86 6.12 -3.72
N LYS A 37 -38.35 5.92 -2.49
CA LYS A 37 -37.92 7.01 -1.61
C LYS A 37 -36.87 7.93 -2.23
N ILE A 38 -36.01 7.42 -3.13
CA ILE A 38 -34.95 8.24 -3.73
C ILE A 38 -35.52 9.29 -4.70
N PHE A 39 -36.74 9.10 -5.19
CA PHE A 39 -37.44 10.04 -6.06
C PHE A 39 -38.29 11.06 -5.29
N GLU A 40 -38.43 10.88 -3.97
CA GLU A 40 -39.17 11.82 -3.13
C GLU A 40 -38.34 13.08 -2.86
N GLY A 41 -38.86 14.26 -3.24
CA GLY A 41 -38.12 15.52 -3.07
C GLY A 41 -37.75 15.84 -1.61
N ALA A 42 -38.55 15.40 -0.63
CA ALA A 42 -38.23 15.55 0.78
C ALA A 42 -37.00 14.71 1.19
N PHE A 43 -36.90 13.48 0.68
CA PHE A 43 -35.75 12.60 0.91
C PHE A 43 -34.49 13.17 0.25
N GLN A 44 -34.56 13.57 -1.02
CA GLN A 44 -33.42 14.16 -1.73
C GLN A 44 -32.87 15.40 -1.00
N LYS A 45 -33.75 16.31 -0.56
CA LYS A 45 -33.35 17.52 0.17
C LYS A 45 -32.70 17.21 1.52
N SER A 46 -33.21 16.19 2.23
CA SER A 46 -32.58 15.73 3.47
C SER A 46 -31.20 15.13 3.20
N LEU A 47 -31.06 14.34 2.14
CA LEU A 47 -29.79 13.70 1.77
C LEU A 47 -28.76 14.73 1.31
N GLU A 48 -29.15 15.71 0.49
CA GLU A 48 -28.33 16.85 0.09
C GLU A 48 -27.81 17.63 1.31
N THR A 49 -28.68 17.88 2.30
CA THR A 49 -28.30 18.54 3.55
C THR A 49 -27.30 17.69 4.35
N ASN A 50 -27.50 16.36 4.40
CA ASN A 50 -26.60 15.46 5.10
C ASN A 50 -25.22 15.40 4.43
N ILE A 51 -25.16 15.33 3.09
CA ILE A 51 -23.92 15.33 2.30
C ILE A 51 -23.19 16.67 2.45
N SER A 52 -23.93 17.79 2.43
CA SER A 52 -23.35 19.12 2.57
C SER A 52 -22.71 19.35 3.94
N ASN A 53 -23.21 18.67 4.97
CA ASN A 53 -22.71 18.74 6.35
C ASN A 53 -21.82 17.54 6.74
N SER A 54 -21.48 16.65 5.80
CA SER A 54 -20.68 15.48 6.11
C SER A 54 -19.20 15.85 6.29
N SER A 55 -18.51 15.04 7.09
CA SER A 55 -17.07 15.12 7.36
C SER A 55 -16.44 13.76 7.02
N PRO A 56 -15.14 13.68 6.65
CA PRO A 56 -14.16 14.76 6.50
C PRO A 56 -14.22 15.53 5.18
N TYR A 57 -14.96 14.99 4.21
CA TYR A 57 -15.31 15.64 2.95
C TYR A 57 -16.75 15.29 2.60
N LYS A 58 -17.25 15.76 1.45
CA LYS A 58 -18.66 15.55 1.07
C LYS A 58 -18.88 14.10 0.63
N TRP A 59 -19.68 13.35 1.38
CA TRP A 59 -20.01 11.96 1.11
C TRP A 59 -21.43 11.64 1.54
N GLY A 60 -22.03 10.61 0.93
CA GLY A 60 -23.40 10.20 1.15
C GLY A 60 -23.54 8.69 1.28
N THR A 61 -24.66 8.28 1.87
CA THR A 61 -25.08 6.87 1.91
C THR A 61 -26.59 6.75 1.84
N VAL A 62 -27.07 5.70 1.18
CA VAL A 62 -28.50 5.35 1.12
C VAL A 62 -28.62 3.86 1.43
N THR A 63 -29.49 3.51 2.38
CA THR A 63 -29.86 2.12 2.68
C THR A 63 -31.05 1.70 1.84
N GLU A 64 -31.21 0.40 1.61
CA GLU A 64 -32.33 -0.18 0.84
C GLU A 64 -32.49 0.50 -0.52
N LEU A 65 -31.40 0.63 -1.28
CA LEU A 65 -31.38 1.40 -2.52
C LEU A 65 -32.13 0.70 -3.67
N ILE A 66 -31.82 -0.57 -3.88
CA ILE A 66 -32.31 -1.39 -4.99
C ILE A 66 -33.53 -2.19 -4.51
N ASP A 67 -34.43 -2.57 -5.41
CA ASP A 67 -35.45 -3.57 -5.11
C ASP A 67 -34.80 -4.83 -4.47
N ASP A 68 -35.32 -5.25 -3.32
CA ASP A 68 -34.72 -6.32 -2.52
C ASP A 68 -34.68 -7.64 -3.28
N THR A 69 -35.73 -7.94 -4.05
CA THR A 69 -35.80 -9.16 -4.86
C THR A 69 -34.74 -9.13 -5.96
N LEU A 70 -34.62 -8.00 -6.66
CA LEU A 70 -33.59 -7.80 -7.67
C LEU A 70 -32.20 -7.98 -7.09
N LEU A 71 -31.85 -7.30 -5.99
CA LEU A 71 -30.50 -7.35 -5.45
C LEU A 71 -30.14 -8.73 -4.85
N ARG A 72 -31.11 -9.43 -4.26
CA ARG A 72 -30.92 -10.83 -3.83
C ARG A 72 -30.64 -11.75 -5.03
N ASN A 73 -31.28 -11.52 -6.16
CA ASN A 73 -31.03 -12.28 -7.38
C ASN A 73 -29.66 -11.95 -7.99
N VAL A 74 -29.28 -10.66 -8.02
CA VAL A 74 -27.91 -10.24 -8.42
C VAL A 74 -26.87 -10.97 -7.57
N ARG A 75 -27.02 -10.96 -6.24
CA ARG A 75 -26.08 -11.64 -5.34
C ARG A 75 -25.98 -13.15 -5.64
N LYS A 76 -27.12 -13.82 -5.90
CA LYS A 76 -27.12 -15.24 -6.28
C LYS A 76 -26.42 -15.49 -7.61
N GLU A 77 -26.70 -14.67 -8.62
CA GLU A 77 -26.05 -14.75 -9.93
C GLU A 77 -24.53 -14.60 -9.79
N VAL A 78 -24.08 -13.54 -9.11
CA VAL A 78 -22.64 -13.27 -8.90
C VAL A 78 -21.94 -14.44 -8.21
N LEU A 79 -22.50 -14.98 -7.13
CA LEU A 79 -21.84 -16.08 -6.38
C LEU A 79 -21.85 -17.42 -7.12
N ASN A 80 -22.80 -17.64 -8.02
CA ASN A 80 -22.92 -18.90 -8.76
C ASN A 80 -22.14 -18.88 -10.09
N GLU A 81 -22.03 -17.72 -10.71
CA GLU A 81 -21.57 -17.58 -12.10
C GLU A 81 -20.21 -16.89 -12.24
N ILE A 82 -19.78 -16.11 -11.23
CA ILE A 82 -18.52 -15.36 -11.30
C ILE A 82 -17.45 -16.04 -10.44
N ALA A 83 -16.35 -16.41 -11.08
CA ALA A 83 -15.15 -16.86 -10.40
C ALA A 83 -14.32 -15.65 -9.94
N PHE A 84 -13.87 -15.66 -8.69
CA PHE A 84 -13.00 -14.63 -8.14
C PHE A 84 -11.57 -15.14 -7.99
N THR A 85 -10.61 -14.31 -8.40
CA THR A 85 -9.18 -14.58 -8.28
C THR A 85 -8.58 -13.61 -7.26
N LYS A 86 -7.78 -14.15 -6.34
CA LYS A 86 -7.02 -13.33 -5.38
C LYS A 86 -6.00 -12.51 -6.16
N LYS A 87 -6.02 -11.19 -5.96
CA LYS A 87 -4.95 -10.27 -6.37
C LYS A 87 -4.40 -9.56 -5.14
N GLU A 88 -3.10 -9.42 -5.11
CA GLU A 88 -2.36 -8.80 -4.02
C GLU A 88 -1.25 -7.95 -4.61
N THR A 89 -1.26 -6.66 -4.29
CA THR A 89 -0.23 -5.67 -4.66
C THR A 89 0.40 -5.15 -3.37
N ASP A 90 1.11 -4.03 -3.40
CA ASP A 90 1.50 -3.31 -2.18
C ASP A 90 0.25 -2.72 -1.46
N ILE A 91 -0.65 -2.07 -2.20
CA ILE A 91 -1.77 -1.27 -1.66
C ILE A 91 -3.03 -2.09 -1.30
N TYR A 92 -3.24 -3.27 -1.90
CA TYR A 92 -4.43 -4.08 -1.60
C TYR A 92 -4.18 -5.58 -1.55
N LYS A 93 -5.18 -6.29 -1.01
CA LYS A 93 -5.42 -7.72 -1.15
C LYS A 93 -6.91 -7.92 -1.31
N VAL A 94 -7.36 -8.38 -2.48
CA VAL A 94 -8.79 -8.48 -2.81
C VAL A 94 -9.02 -9.65 -3.76
N TYR A 95 -10.23 -10.22 -3.74
CA TYR A 95 -10.66 -11.18 -4.72
C TYR A 95 -11.50 -10.45 -5.78
N GLN A 96 -10.96 -10.31 -6.98
CA GLN A 96 -11.61 -9.63 -8.09
C GLN A 96 -12.14 -10.64 -9.10
N SER A 97 -13.22 -10.31 -9.80
CA SER A 97 -13.63 -11.07 -10.98
C SER A 97 -12.58 -10.87 -12.09
N GLY A 98 -11.77 -11.89 -12.39
CA GLY A 98 -10.76 -11.83 -13.47
C GLY A 98 -11.42 -11.59 -14.84
N ASP A 99 -10.81 -10.76 -15.68
CA ASP A 99 -11.24 -10.39 -17.06
C ASP A 99 -12.65 -9.81 -17.26
N LEU A 100 -13.39 -9.60 -16.17
CA LEU A 100 -14.70 -8.96 -16.13
C LEU A 100 -14.64 -7.48 -15.74
N ALA A 101 -13.44 -6.93 -15.58
CA ALA A 101 -13.18 -5.53 -15.19
C ALA A 101 -13.94 -4.51 -16.05
N ASN A 102 -14.38 -4.95 -17.23
CA ASN A 102 -15.40 -4.31 -18.02
C ASN A 102 -16.54 -5.30 -18.24
N LEU A 103 -17.69 -5.12 -17.55
CA LEU A 103 -18.96 -5.80 -17.89
C LEU A 103 -19.40 -5.57 -19.36
N SER A 104 -18.71 -4.68 -20.08
CA SER A 104 -18.82 -4.45 -21.53
C SER A 104 -18.04 -5.45 -22.38
N GLY A 105 -17.12 -6.25 -21.81
CA GLY A 105 -16.27 -7.24 -22.51
C GLY A 105 -16.70 -8.70 -22.36
N LEU A 106 -17.76 -8.98 -21.58
CA LEU A 106 -18.34 -10.31 -21.48
C LEU A 106 -18.99 -10.75 -22.80
N ASP A 107 -18.77 -11.99 -23.23
CA ASP A 107 -19.49 -12.58 -24.36
C ASP A 107 -21.00 -12.67 -24.05
N TRP A 108 -21.81 -12.65 -25.11
CA TRP A 108 -23.27 -12.75 -25.03
C TRP A 108 -23.75 -14.01 -24.29
N ASN A 109 -22.96 -15.08 -24.33
CA ASN A 109 -23.22 -16.30 -23.56
C ASN A 109 -23.15 -16.05 -22.04
N ASP A 110 -22.23 -15.21 -21.57
CA ASP A 110 -22.04 -14.90 -20.15
C ASP A 110 -23.08 -13.88 -19.64
N LEU A 111 -23.43 -12.88 -20.46
CA LEU A 111 -24.46 -11.90 -20.13
C LEU A 111 -25.85 -12.55 -20.02
N SER A 112 -26.13 -13.62 -20.77
CA SER A 112 -27.39 -14.39 -20.67
C SER A 112 -27.60 -15.04 -19.30
N ARG A 113 -26.51 -15.34 -18.59
CA ARG A 113 -26.50 -16.00 -17.27
C ARG A 113 -26.62 -14.99 -16.11
N LEU A 114 -26.46 -13.70 -16.40
CA LEU A 114 -26.44 -12.61 -15.43
C LEU A 114 -27.56 -11.56 -15.66
N PRO A 115 -28.84 -11.95 -15.89
CA PRO A 115 -29.90 -11.02 -16.26
C PRO A 115 -30.23 -10.00 -15.17
N SER A 116 -30.13 -10.35 -13.88
CA SER A 116 -30.40 -9.43 -12.78
C SER A 116 -29.25 -8.43 -12.62
N LEU A 117 -28.01 -8.86 -12.80
CA LEU A 117 -26.84 -7.96 -12.80
C LEU A 117 -26.94 -6.93 -13.94
N TYR A 118 -27.40 -7.33 -15.12
CA TYR A 118 -27.63 -6.40 -16.23
C TYR A 118 -28.72 -5.36 -15.90
N LYS A 119 -29.82 -5.78 -15.26
CA LYS A 119 -30.86 -4.85 -14.75
C LYS A 119 -30.30 -3.87 -13.73
N LEU A 120 -29.45 -4.35 -12.81
CA LEU A 120 -28.80 -3.50 -11.82
C LEU A 120 -27.90 -2.46 -12.50
N ARG A 121 -27.07 -2.86 -13.46
CA ARG A 121 -26.24 -1.93 -14.25
C ARG A 121 -27.09 -0.87 -14.95
N ALA A 122 -28.19 -1.29 -15.57
CA ALA A 122 -29.12 -0.38 -16.24
C ALA A 122 -29.77 0.61 -15.25
N ALA A 123 -30.13 0.17 -14.03
CA ALA A 123 -30.67 1.03 -12.99
C ALA A 123 -29.64 2.05 -12.47
N ILE A 124 -28.39 1.62 -12.23
CA ILE A 124 -27.33 2.49 -11.70
C ILE A 124 -26.89 3.54 -12.74
N TYR A 125 -26.79 3.22 -14.03
CA TYR A 125 -26.40 4.20 -15.06
C TYR A 125 -27.57 4.89 -15.75
N SER A 126 -28.79 4.67 -15.27
CA SER A 126 -29.98 5.30 -15.82
C SER A 126 -29.94 6.82 -15.67
N GLU A 127 -30.70 7.55 -16.49
CA GLU A 127 -30.81 9.00 -16.36
C GLU A 127 -31.42 9.40 -15.02
N GLU A 128 -32.42 8.66 -14.56
CA GLU A 128 -33.13 8.86 -13.31
C GLU A 128 -32.18 8.76 -12.10
N PHE A 129 -31.30 7.75 -12.07
CA PHE A 129 -30.36 7.59 -10.97
C PHE A 129 -29.19 8.59 -11.07
N ARG A 130 -28.69 8.87 -12.28
CA ARG A 130 -27.66 9.90 -12.49
C ARG A 130 -28.13 11.28 -12.09
N ASP A 131 -29.37 11.65 -12.41
CA ASP A 131 -29.98 12.91 -11.99
C ASP A 131 -30.16 12.95 -10.47
N PHE A 132 -30.58 11.85 -9.84
CA PHE A 132 -30.62 11.75 -8.39
C PHE A 132 -29.25 12.01 -7.75
N ILE A 133 -28.18 11.33 -8.21
CA ILE A 133 -26.82 11.52 -7.70
C ILE A 133 -26.35 12.95 -7.94
N SER A 134 -26.51 13.47 -9.16
CA SER A 134 -26.16 14.85 -9.53
C SER A 134 -26.85 15.88 -8.62
N ASN A 135 -28.13 15.67 -8.29
CA ASN A 135 -28.90 16.59 -7.45
C ASN A 135 -28.41 16.56 -6.00
N VAL A 136 -28.24 15.39 -5.39
CA VAL A 136 -27.91 15.29 -3.95
C VAL A 136 -26.45 15.59 -3.64
N THR A 137 -25.56 15.44 -4.62
CA THR A 137 -24.12 15.74 -4.46
C THR A 137 -23.72 17.12 -4.99
N GLY A 138 -24.49 17.66 -5.94
CA GLY A 138 -24.13 18.88 -6.67
C GLY A 138 -22.92 18.71 -7.58
N CYS A 139 -22.55 17.48 -7.98
CA CYS A 139 -21.36 17.21 -8.81
C CYS A 139 -21.49 17.62 -10.27
N GLY A 140 -22.67 18.09 -10.70
CA GLY A 140 -22.99 18.30 -12.11
C GLY A 140 -23.34 16.99 -12.82
N LYS A 141 -23.57 17.08 -14.13
CA LYS A 141 -24.05 15.95 -14.96
C LYS A 141 -23.05 14.80 -14.99
N LEU A 142 -23.55 13.59 -15.24
CA LEU A 142 -22.79 12.35 -15.22
C LEU A 142 -23.01 11.57 -16.52
N SER A 143 -21.93 10.96 -17.03
CA SER A 143 -21.99 10.10 -18.21
C SER A 143 -22.91 8.90 -17.98
N GLY A 144 -23.80 8.63 -18.93
CA GLY A 144 -24.59 7.40 -19.02
C GLY A 144 -23.98 6.37 -19.98
N VAL A 145 -23.09 6.80 -20.87
CA VAL A 145 -22.40 5.95 -21.84
C VAL A 145 -21.15 5.30 -21.25
N LYS A 146 -20.32 6.05 -20.53
CA LYS A 146 -19.09 5.54 -19.90
C LYS A 146 -19.43 4.86 -18.58
N THR A 147 -19.76 3.58 -18.65
CA THR A 147 -20.05 2.73 -17.49
C THR A 147 -18.76 2.08 -16.97
N ASP A 148 -18.52 2.16 -15.67
CA ASP A 148 -17.34 1.61 -15.00
C ASP A 148 -17.76 0.95 -13.67
N MET A 149 -17.88 -0.37 -13.68
CA MET A 149 -18.29 -1.18 -12.53
C MET A 149 -17.42 -2.42 -12.44
N SER A 150 -16.95 -2.71 -11.23
CA SER A 150 -16.25 -3.94 -10.89
C SER A 150 -16.88 -4.63 -9.68
N ILE A 151 -16.79 -5.95 -9.66
CA ILE A 151 -17.32 -6.79 -8.58
C ILE A 151 -16.14 -7.35 -7.79
N ASN A 152 -16.13 -7.07 -6.49
CA ASN A 152 -15.06 -7.48 -5.60
C ASN A 152 -15.63 -8.17 -4.36
N THR A 153 -14.92 -9.18 -3.88
CA THR A 153 -15.20 -9.77 -2.57
C THR A 153 -13.98 -9.63 -1.67
N TYR A 154 -14.21 -9.13 -0.46
CA TYR A 154 -13.20 -9.05 0.59
C TYR A 154 -13.46 -10.17 1.60
N THR A 155 -12.50 -11.07 1.71
CA THR A 155 -12.49 -12.17 2.70
C THR A 155 -11.46 -11.89 3.79
N LYS A 156 -11.29 -12.79 4.75
CA LYS A 156 -10.35 -12.60 5.86
C LYS A 156 -8.94 -12.21 5.36
N GLY A 157 -8.41 -11.09 5.84
CA GLY A 157 -7.11 -10.55 5.42
C GLY A 157 -7.16 -9.59 4.24
N CYS A 158 -8.27 -9.55 3.49
CA CYS A 158 -8.44 -8.58 2.42
C CYS A 158 -8.59 -7.16 2.95
N HIS A 159 -7.96 -6.22 2.26
CA HIS A 159 -7.87 -4.80 2.59
C HIS A 159 -7.59 -3.99 1.32
N LEU A 160 -7.86 -2.68 1.37
CA LEU A 160 -7.41 -1.69 0.39
C LEU A 160 -6.96 -0.49 1.21
N LEU A 161 -5.71 -0.05 1.05
CA LEU A 161 -5.11 1.03 1.84
C LEU A 161 -5.53 2.41 1.31
N THR A 162 -5.04 3.47 1.97
CA THR A 162 -5.45 4.85 1.74
C THR A 162 -5.12 5.32 0.32
N HIS A 163 -6.14 5.78 -0.41
CA HIS A 163 -6.08 6.35 -1.77
C HIS A 163 -7.22 7.37 -1.94
N ASP A 164 -7.24 8.14 -3.04
CA ASP A 164 -8.21 9.22 -3.25
C ASP A 164 -9.15 9.05 -4.45
N ASP A 165 -9.00 7.97 -5.22
CA ASP A 165 -9.79 7.62 -6.42
C ASP A 165 -9.63 8.56 -7.62
N VAL A 166 -8.63 9.46 -7.61
CA VAL A 166 -8.46 10.49 -8.63
C VAL A 166 -7.74 9.92 -9.85
N ILE A 167 -8.51 9.34 -10.78
CA ILE A 167 -8.01 8.68 -11.99
C ILE A 167 -8.86 9.07 -13.20
N GLY A 168 -8.22 9.56 -14.26
CA GLY A 168 -8.86 9.89 -15.53
C GLY A 168 -10.07 10.81 -15.37
N SER A 169 -11.21 10.39 -15.92
CA SER A 169 -12.46 11.17 -15.93
C SER A 169 -13.46 10.81 -14.82
N ARG A 170 -13.02 10.16 -13.73
CA ARG A 170 -13.90 9.79 -12.61
C ARG A 170 -14.43 11.04 -11.90
N ARG A 171 -15.74 11.09 -11.66
CA ARG A 171 -16.44 12.23 -11.03
C ARG A 171 -17.11 11.88 -9.70
N VAL A 172 -17.75 10.71 -9.61
CA VAL A 172 -18.36 10.22 -8.38
C VAL A 172 -18.00 8.75 -8.21
N SER A 173 -17.37 8.40 -7.08
CA SER A 173 -17.16 7.02 -6.67
C SER A 173 -18.39 6.49 -5.96
N PHE A 174 -18.74 5.22 -6.18
CA PHE A 174 -19.78 4.55 -5.42
C PHE A 174 -19.43 3.10 -5.09
N ILE A 175 -19.98 2.61 -3.98
CA ILE A 175 -19.84 1.24 -3.53
C ILE A 175 -21.21 0.75 -3.05
N LEU A 176 -21.79 -0.20 -3.78
CA LEU A 176 -23.01 -0.91 -3.41
C LEU A 176 -22.65 -2.23 -2.68
N TYR A 177 -23.05 -2.31 -1.42
CA TYR A 177 -22.73 -3.43 -0.55
C TYR A 177 -23.75 -4.56 -0.66
N MET A 178 -23.23 -5.79 -0.81
CA MET A 178 -24.01 -7.02 -0.88
C MET A 178 -23.47 -8.13 0.05
N PRO A 179 -23.15 -7.86 1.34
CA PRO A 179 -22.92 -8.93 2.30
C PRO A 179 -24.17 -9.84 2.41
N ASP A 180 -24.09 -10.91 3.20
CA ASP A 180 -25.24 -11.80 3.39
C ASP A 180 -26.50 -11.02 3.83
N PRO A 181 -27.60 -11.05 3.04
CA PRO A 181 -28.78 -10.23 3.30
C PRO A 181 -29.55 -10.65 4.55
N ASP A 182 -29.35 -11.86 5.05
CA ASP A 182 -30.10 -12.39 6.19
C ASP A 182 -29.35 -12.16 7.53
N TYR A 183 -28.19 -11.48 7.49
CA TYR A 183 -27.39 -11.18 8.67
C TYR A 183 -26.82 -9.77 8.66
N THR A 184 -26.82 -9.12 9.82
CA THR A 184 -26.14 -7.83 10.00
C THR A 184 -24.62 -7.99 9.93
N TRP A 185 -23.96 -7.17 9.11
CA TRP A 185 -22.51 -7.06 9.12
C TRP A 185 -22.07 -6.25 10.35
N LYS A 186 -21.20 -6.82 11.18
CA LYS A 186 -20.83 -6.24 12.48
C LYS A 186 -19.52 -5.49 12.38
N SER A 187 -19.37 -4.43 13.18
CA SER A 187 -18.15 -3.60 13.21
C SER A 187 -16.85 -4.41 13.44
N HIS A 188 -16.89 -5.46 14.28
CA HIS A 188 -15.71 -6.29 14.54
C HIS A 188 -15.35 -7.25 13.39
N TYR A 189 -16.20 -7.39 12.36
CA TYR A 189 -15.84 -8.13 11.16
C TYR A 189 -14.82 -7.38 10.29
N GLY A 190 -14.61 -6.08 10.53
CA GLY A 190 -13.80 -5.23 9.65
C GLY A 190 -14.53 -4.90 8.35
N GLY A 191 -13.80 -4.60 7.28
CA GLY A 191 -14.39 -4.30 5.97
C GLY A 191 -15.13 -2.95 5.90
N ALA A 192 -14.94 -2.07 6.87
CA ALA A 192 -15.56 -0.75 6.85
C ALA A 192 -14.89 0.16 5.80
N LEU A 193 -15.68 1.03 5.18
CA LEU A 193 -15.14 2.17 4.45
C LEU A 193 -14.70 3.21 5.48
N ARG A 194 -13.43 3.62 5.46
CA ARG A 194 -12.90 4.66 6.36
C ARG A 194 -12.52 5.90 5.56
N LEU A 195 -12.84 7.08 6.07
CA LEU A 195 -12.60 8.37 5.41
C LEU A 195 -11.61 9.20 6.24
N PHE A 196 -10.64 9.81 5.56
CA PHE A 196 -9.53 10.52 6.18
C PHE A 196 -9.64 12.02 5.94
N PRO A 197 -9.48 12.86 6.98
CA PRO A 197 -9.35 14.30 6.81
C PRO A 197 -7.99 14.67 6.21
N ALA A 198 -7.94 15.79 5.50
CA ALA A 198 -6.71 16.37 5.00
C ALA A 198 -6.09 17.33 6.03
N ILE A 199 -4.76 17.32 6.16
CA ILE A 199 -3.97 18.38 6.83
C ILE A 199 -3.92 19.57 5.88
N VAL A 200 -3.41 19.32 4.67
CA VAL A 200 -3.44 20.19 3.50
C VAL A 200 -3.86 19.35 2.29
N PRO A 201 -4.29 19.93 1.17
CA PRO A 201 -4.56 19.16 -0.05
C PRO A 201 -3.42 18.20 -0.39
N ASN A 202 -3.75 16.95 -0.74
CA ASN A 202 -2.84 15.83 -1.00
C ASN A 202 -2.12 15.25 0.23
N VAL A 203 -2.35 15.77 1.44
CA VAL A 203 -1.73 15.25 2.68
C VAL A 203 -2.83 14.86 3.69
N PRO A 204 -3.31 13.60 3.67
CA PRO A 204 -4.26 13.10 4.64
C PRO A 204 -3.64 13.00 6.04
N LYS A 205 -4.44 13.22 7.08
CA LYS A 205 -4.10 12.83 8.45
C LYS A 205 -3.94 11.32 8.53
N THR A 206 -3.07 10.88 9.43
CA THR A 206 -2.74 9.47 9.64
C THR A 206 -3.95 8.61 9.95
N ASP A 207 -4.85 9.09 10.81
CA ASP A 207 -6.01 8.35 11.28
C ASP A 207 -7.30 8.82 10.62
N TYR A 208 -8.20 7.86 10.39
CA TYR A 208 -9.51 8.13 9.84
C TYR A 208 -10.39 8.89 10.84
N GLU A 209 -11.30 9.71 10.32
CA GLU A 209 -12.29 10.42 11.14
C GLU A 209 -13.66 9.74 11.10
N THR A 210 -14.02 9.17 9.95
CA THR A 210 -15.33 8.56 9.72
C THR A 210 -15.18 7.11 9.30
N LYS A 211 -16.09 6.24 9.78
CA LYS A 211 -16.12 4.80 9.50
C LYS A 211 -17.53 4.33 9.21
N LEU A 212 -17.78 3.83 8.00
CA LEU A 212 -19.05 3.25 7.58
C LEU A 212 -19.02 1.72 7.62
N ILE A 213 -19.90 1.12 8.42
CA ILE A 213 -20.07 -0.35 8.48
C ILE A 213 -21.06 -0.78 7.39
N PRO A 214 -20.63 -1.53 6.36
CA PRO A 214 -21.47 -1.82 5.19
C PRO A 214 -22.61 -2.78 5.53
N GLN A 215 -23.82 -2.54 5.05
CA GLN A 215 -24.95 -3.47 5.14
C GLN A 215 -25.43 -3.90 3.75
N PHE A 216 -26.18 -5.01 3.68
CA PHE A 216 -26.82 -5.40 2.43
C PHE A 216 -27.73 -4.28 1.91
N ASN A 217 -27.69 -4.05 0.59
CA ASN A 217 -28.47 -3.02 -0.09
C ASN A 217 -28.19 -1.59 0.38
N GLN A 218 -26.99 -1.34 0.89
CA GLN A 218 -26.51 -0.01 1.21
C GLN A 218 -25.53 0.47 0.15
N ILE A 219 -25.69 1.70 -0.33
CA ILE A 219 -24.69 2.38 -1.17
C ILE A 219 -23.95 3.42 -0.34
N ALA A 220 -22.64 3.56 -0.57
CA ALA A 220 -21.86 4.72 -0.19
C ALA A 220 -21.35 5.41 -1.45
N PHE A 221 -21.29 6.73 -1.47
CA PHE A 221 -20.78 7.49 -2.61
C PHE A 221 -20.21 8.84 -2.19
N PHE A 222 -19.29 9.37 -2.98
CA PHE A 222 -18.70 10.68 -2.78
C PHE A 222 -18.19 11.23 -4.11
N THR A 223 -18.19 12.55 -4.24
CA THR A 223 -17.54 13.21 -5.38
C THR A 223 -16.03 13.00 -5.27
N VAL A 224 -15.39 12.66 -6.39
CA VAL A 224 -13.93 12.55 -6.46
C VAL A 224 -13.35 13.95 -6.35
N GLN A 225 -12.51 14.19 -5.35
CA GLN A 225 -11.94 15.50 -5.03
C GLN A 225 -10.42 15.37 -4.94
N PRO A 226 -9.67 15.83 -5.97
CA PRO A 226 -8.22 15.80 -5.98
C PRO A 226 -7.60 16.29 -4.67
N GLY A 227 -6.83 15.41 -4.02
CA GLY A 227 -6.14 15.70 -2.77
C GLY A 227 -7.01 15.79 -1.52
N LEU A 228 -8.29 15.41 -1.57
CA LEU A 228 -9.21 15.47 -0.42
C LEU A 228 -9.95 14.16 -0.16
N SER A 229 -10.40 13.45 -1.20
CA SER A 229 -11.28 12.27 -1.07
C SER A 229 -10.57 10.99 -0.59
N PHE A 230 -9.64 11.11 0.36
CA PHE A 230 -8.86 10.00 0.89
C PHE A 230 -9.72 9.03 1.70
N HIS A 231 -9.70 7.77 1.30
CA HIS A 231 -10.43 6.70 1.95
C HIS A 231 -9.71 5.35 1.81
N ASP A 232 -10.19 4.37 2.56
CA ASP A 232 -9.69 3.00 2.49
C ASP A 232 -10.78 1.97 2.82
N VAL A 233 -10.43 0.68 2.67
CA VAL A 233 -11.24 -0.45 3.16
C VAL A 233 -10.48 -1.14 4.30
N GLU A 234 -11.01 -0.98 5.52
CA GLU A 234 -10.51 -1.66 6.72
C GLU A 234 -10.42 -3.18 6.47
N GLU A 235 -9.32 -3.80 6.91
CA GLU A 235 -9.13 -5.25 6.76
C GLU A 235 -10.33 -6.06 7.29
N VAL A 236 -10.82 -7.01 6.49
CA VAL A 236 -11.81 -7.98 6.95
C VAL A 236 -11.13 -8.98 7.91
N ARG A 237 -11.64 -9.05 9.13
CA ARG A 237 -10.98 -9.72 10.27
C ARG A 237 -11.45 -11.15 10.51
N VAL A 238 -12.60 -11.50 9.95
CA VAL A 238 -13.27 -12.79 10.17
C VAL A 238 -13.45 -13.53 8.85
N ASP A 239 -13.69 -14.84 8.94
CA ASP A 239 -13.97 -15.67 7.78
C ASP A 239 -15.42 -15.44 7.26
N LYS A 240 -15.60 -14.30 6.60
CA LYS A 240 -16.85 -13.88 5.95
C LYS A 240 -16.54 -13.20 4.63
N GLN A 241 -17.50 -13.23 3.71
CA GLN A 241 -17.40 -12.60 2.40
C GLN A 241 -18.15 -11.27 2.40
N ARG A 242 -17.41 -10.17 2.31
CA ARG A 242 -17.94 -8.83 2.04
C ARG A 242 -17.95 -8.61 0.53
N LEU A 243 -19.04 -9.01 -0.12
CA LEU A 243 -19.26 -8.75 -1.53
C LEU A 243 -19.71 -7.31 -1.75
N SER A 244 -19.15 -6.65 -2.75
CA SER A 244 -19.56 -5.31 -3.18
C SER A 244 -19.41 -5.15 -4.68
N ILE A 245 -20.26 -4.28 -5.24
CA ILE A 245 -20.06 -3.68 -6.55
C ILE A 245 -19.52 -2.28 -6.30
N GLN A 246 -18.35 -1.98 -6.83
CA GLN A 246 -17.81 -0.62 -6.84
C GLN A 246 -17.81 -0.10 -8.27
N GLY A 247 -17.85 1.21 -8.42
CA GLY A 247 -17.79 1.83 -9.73
C GLY A 247 -17.70 3.33 -9.66
N TRP A 248 -17.63 3.92 -10.83
CA TRP A 248 -17.53 5.36 -10.99
C TRP A 248 -18.54 5.87 -12.00
N PHE A 249 -19.06 7.07 -11.73
CA PHE A 249 -19.66 7.91 -12.73
C PHE A 249 -18.62 8.85 -13.28
N HIS A 250 -18.60 9.02 -14.59
CA HIS A 250 -17.61 9.83 -15.28
C HIS A 250 -18.16 11.21 -15.69
N ILE A 251 -17.23 12.11 -16.00
CA ILE A 251 -17.50 13.34 -16.75
C ILE A 251 -18.27 12.98 -18.03
N PRO A 252 -19.37 13.69 -18.39
CA PRO A 252 -20.11 13.45 -19.63
C PRO A 252 -19.20 13.44 -20.84
N GLN A 253 -19.45 12.54 -21.79
CA GLN A 253 -18.67 12.37 -23.01
C GLN A 253 -19.26 13.20 -24.16
N GLU A 254 -18.52 13.36 -25.26
CA GLU A 254 -18.99 14.10 -26.43
C GLU A 254 -20.35 13.55 -26.91
N GLY A 255 -21.34 14.43 -27.04
CA GLY A 255 -22.71 14.07 -27.41
C GLY A 255 -23.67 13.77 -26.24
N GLU A 256 -23.18 13.70 -25.00
CA GLU A 256 -24.02 13.56 -23.80
C GLU A 256 -24.48 14.91 -23.23
N GLN A 257 -25.61 14.89 -22.51
CA GLN A 257 -26.11 16.09 -21.84
C GLN A 257 -25.12 16.56 -20.76
N GLY A 258 -24.74 17.84 -20.83
CA GLY A 258 -23.81 18.44 -19.87
C GLY A 258 -22.34 18.23 -20.21
N PHE A 259 -22.00 17.72 -21.41
CA PHE A 259 -20.64 17.73 -21.94
C PHE A 259 -20.10 19.16 -22.08
N VAL A 260 -18.90 19.38 -21.56
CA VAL A 260 -18.14 20.62 -21.69
C VAL A 260 -16.78 20.28 -22.33
N PRO A 261 -16.48 20.78 -23.54
CA PRO A 261 -15.18 20.56 -24.16
C PRO A 261 -14.03 21.07 -23.26
N GLY A 262 -13.00 20.25 -23.02
CA GLY A 262 -11.84 20.60 -22.20
C GLY A 262 -11.95 20.25 -20.71
N GLU A 263 -13.13 19.87 -20.22
CA GLU A 263 -13.35 19.62 -18.78
C GLU A 263 -12.63 18.35 -18.29
N GLN A 264 -12.60 17.31 -19.11
CA GLN A 264 -11.90 16.07 -18.79
C GLN A 264 -10.39 16.33 -18.73
N GLU A 265 -9.85 17.01 -19.74
CA GLU A 265 -8.43 17.36 -19.82
C GLU A 265 -8.00 18.27 -18.66
N GLU A 266 -8.84 19.22 -18.25
CA GLU A 266 -8.58 20.07 -17.08
C GLU A 266 -8.57 19.28 -15.77
N THR A 267 -9.46 18.29 -15.65
CA THR A 267 -9.53 17.42 -14.46
C THR A 267 -8.32 16.50 -14.41
N GLU A 268 -7.98 15.87 -15.53
CA GLU A 268 -6.82 14.99 -15.68
C GLU A 268 -5.52 15.75 -15.37
N ALA A 269 -5.37 16.98 -15.85
CA ALA A 269 -4.22 17.82 -15.55
C ALA A 269 -4.02 18.09 -14.04
N LYS A 270 -5.10 18.20 -13.26
CA LYS A 270 -5.07 18.37 -11.79
C LYS A 270 -4.82 17.06 -11.03
N SER A 271 -4.93 15.92 -11.71
CA SER A 271 -4.76 14.59 -11.13
C SER A 271 -3.43 13.93 -11.46
N THR A 272 -2.63 14.54 -12.36
CA THR A 272 -1.36 13.95 -12.78
C THR A 272 -0.47 13.64 -11.58
N LEU A 273 0.10 12.44 -11.56
CA LEU A 273 1.05 11.95 -10.53
C LEU A 273 2.18 12.95 -10.23
N ARG A 274 2.58 13.75 -11.22
CA ARG A 274 3.54 14.85 -11.08
C ARG A 274 3.13 15.92 -10.07
N GLN A 275 1.83 16.18 -9.89
CA GLN A 275 1.33 17.09 -8.85
C GLN A 275 1.34 16.46 -7.45
N LEU A 276 1.34 15.13 -7.33
CA LEU A 276 1.38 14.43 -6.03
C LEU A 276 2.81 14.20 -5.49
N GLN A 277 3.81 14.25 -6.38
CA GLN A 277 5.22 14.06 -6.04
C GLN A 277 6.03 15.36 -6.06
N THR A 278 5.38 16.53 -5.98
CA THR A 278 6.13 17.79 -5.97
C THR A 278 6.99 17.92 -4.71
N LYS A 279 8.06 18.72 -4.80
CA LYS A 279 8.96 18.96 -3.67
C LYS A 279 8.22 19.54 -2.47
N GLU A 280 7.20 20.36 -2.69
CA GLU A 280 6.37 20.93 -1.65
C GLU A 280 5.56 19.86 -0.89
N LEU A 281 5.08 18.80 -1.55
CA LEU A 281 4.37 17.72 -0.87
C LEU A 281 5.33 16.76 -0.14
N GLN A 282 6.54 16.57 -0.67
CA GLN A 282 7.60 15.80 0.02
C GLN A 282 8.02 16.45 1.35
N GLU A 283 7.75 17.74 1.55
CA GLU A 283 7.94 18.42 2.85
C GLU A 283 7.08 17.83 3.97
N PHE A 284 6.00 17.11 3.65
CA PHE A 284 5.12 16.45 4.62
C PHE A 284 5.48 14.97 4.87
N ASP A 285 6.43 14.41 4.12
CA ASP A 285 6.83 13.01 4.26
C ASP A 285 7.76 12.84 5.48
N PHE A 286 7.38 11.98 6.43
CA PHE A 286 8.20 11.64 7.58
C PHE A 286 8.22 10.12 7.81
N PRO A 287 9.36 9.52 8.17
CA PRO A 287 10.68 10.14 8.33
C PRO A 287 11.21 10.69 7.00
N LYS A 288 12.00 11.77 7.06
CA LYS A 288 12.67 12.32 5.88
C LYS A 288 13.71 11.31 5.37
N PRO A 289 13.83 11.05 4.06
CA PRO A 289 14.84 10.15 3.50
C PRO A 289 16.23 10.83 3.45
N VAL A 290 16.62 11.50 4.53
CA VAL A 290 17.86 12.28 4.63
C VAL A 290 18.88 11.53 5.46
N ARG A 291 20.07 11.36 4.88
CA ARG A 291 21.23 10.75 5.51
C ARG A 291 22.18 11.82 6.06
N THR A 292 22.80 11.52 7.19
CA THR A 292 23.76 12.40 7.87
C THR A 292 25.17 12.08 7.40
N ASP A 293 25.90 13.08 6.94
CA ASP A 293 27.25 12.90 6.42
C ASP A 293 28.26 12.54 7.50
N PHE A 294 29.19 11.66 7.12
CA PHE A 294 30.33 11.36 7.95
C PHE A 294 31.39 12.46 7.80
N PRO A 295 32.18 12.72 8.87
CA PRO A 295 33.36 13.58 8.76
C PRO A 295 34.31 13.05 7.67
N LYS A 296 34.93 13.95 6.89
CA LYS A 296 35.84 13.57 5.80
C LYS A 296 37.02 12.72 6.30
N GLU A 297 37.51 13.03 7.49
CA GLU A 297 38.58 12.28 8.15
C GLU A 297 38.15 10.85 8.49
N GLU A 298 36.87 10.65 8.77
CA GLU A 298 36.30 9.33 9.01
C GLU A 298 36.20 8.53 7.71
N VAL A 299 35.73 9.16 6.63
CA VAL A 299 35.66 8.53 5.30
C VAL A 299 37.04 8.09 4.82
N LYS A 300 38.08 8.90 5.05
CA LYS A 300 39.48 8.53 4.76
C LYS A 300 39.97 7.29 5.50
N VAL A 301 39.42 7.02 6.70
CA VAL A 301 39.75 5.78 7.43
C VAL A 301 39.17 4.57 6.70
N TYR A 302 38.02 4.72 6.05
CA TYR A 302 37.40 3.66 5.26
C TYR A 302 38.10 3.47 3.90
N GLU A 303 38.46 4.57 3.23
CA GLU A 303 39.24 4.56 1.97
C GLU A 303 40.62 3.91 2.13
N SER A 304 41.23 4.03 3.32
CA SER A 304 42.53 3.42 3.62
C SER A 304 42.46 1.98 4.15
N LEU A 305 41.27 1.37 4.21
CA LEU A 305 41.15 -0.04 4.54
C LEU A 305 41.64 -0.87 3.36
N ASP A 306 42.80 -1.51 3.54
CA ASP A 306 43.28 -2.52 2.62
C ASP A 306 42.34 -3.74 2.65
N SER A 307 41.77 -4.09 1.50
CA SER A 307 40.89 -5.25 1.34
C SER A 307 41.59 -6.58 1.68
N ALA A 308 42.94 -6.61 1.68
CA ALA A 308 43.75 -7.75 2.11
C ALA A 308 44.00 -7.79 3.62
N THR A 309 43.75 -6.71 4.36
CA THR A 309 43.98 -6.64 5.81
C THR A 309 42.67 -6.82 6.58
N PHE A 310 42.64 -7.79 7.50
CA PHE A 310 41.45 -8.07 8.31
C PHE A 310 41.19 -6.99 9.38
N LEU A 311 39.99 -7.01 9.98
CA LEU A 311 39.56 -6.02 10.98
C LEU A 311 40.50 -5.95 12.19
N PRO A 312 40.82 -4.74 12.71
CA PRO A 312 41.65 -4.59 13.90
C PRO A 312 41.06 -5.25 15.16
N GLU A 313 41.92 -5.77 16.04
CA GLU A 313 41.52 -6.45 17.28
C GLU A 313 40.58 -5.62 18.17
N ARG A 314 40.80 -4.31 18.27
CA ARG A 314 39.92 -3.40 19.04
C ARG A 314 38.50 -3.32 18.48
N ASP A 315 38.38 -3.40 17.15
CA ASP A 315 37.10 -3.34 16.47
C ASP A 315 36.38 -4.68 16.66
N LEU A 316 37.10 -5.81 16.52
CA LEU A 316 36.59 -7.15 16.84
C LEU A 316 36.13 -7.27 18.29
N GLN A 317 36.92 -6.75 19.25
CA GLN A 317 36.54 -6.73 20.66
C GLN A 317 35.25 -5.94 20.91
N TYR A 318 35.08 -4.78 20.25
CA TYR A 318 33.85 -4.02 20.34
C TYR A 318 32.66 -4.78 19.73
N LEU A 319 32.82 -5.32 18.51
CA LEU A 319 31.78 -6.03 17.79
C LEU A 319 31.36 -7.32 18.50
N SER A 320 32.29 -8.03 19.14
CA SER A 320 32.03 -9.30 19.87
C SER A 320 31.00 -9.17 21.00
N LYS A 321 30.76 -7.96 21.50
CA LYS A 321 29.70 -7.69 22.47
C LYS A 321 28.30 -7.96 21.92
N TYR A 322 28.13 -7.84 20.60
CA TYR A 322 26.84 -7.91 19.94
C TYR A 322 26.78 -8.97 18.84
N LEU A 323 27.81 -9.10 18.01
CA LEU A 323 27.80 -9.96 16.84
C LEU A 323 28.10 -11.41 17.19
N ASN A 324 27.48 -12.31 16.43
CA ASN A 324 27.79 -13.72 16.47
C ASN A 324 29.27 -13.96 16.09
N PRO A 325 30.04 -14.75 16.87
CA PRO A 325 31.46 -15.02 16.61
C PRO A 325 31.79 -15.50 15.19
N THR A 326 30.86 -16.19 14.54
CA THR A 326 31.00 -16.61 13.13
C THR A 326 31.30 -15.40 12.22
N TYR A 327 30.57 -14.30 12.41
CA TYR A 327 30.69 -13.07 11.62
C TYR A 327 31.82 -12.14 12.08
N LEU A 328 32.72 -12.65 12.92
CA LEU A 328 33.97 -12.00 13.34
C LEU A 328 35.20 -12.76 12.82
N SER A 329 34.98 -13.85 12.09
CA SER A 329 36.05 -14.65 11.49
C SER A 329 36.28 -14.24 10.03
N GLU A 330 37.56 -14.14 9.66
CA GLU A 330 37.96 -13.78 8.29
C GLU A 330 37.39 -14.75 7.25
N ALA A 331 37.40 -16.05 7.53
CA ALA A 331 36.88 -17.07 6.63
C ALA A 331 35.39 -16.88 6.32
N SER A 332 34.56 -16.58 7.33
CA SER A 332 33.12 -16.41 7.12
C SER A 332 32.80 -15.10 6.42
N LEU A 333 33.54 -14.02 6.73
CA LEU A 333 33.32 -12.73 6.09
C LEU A 333 33.76 -12.72 4.62
N LYS A 334 34.77 -13.52 4.24
CA LYS A 334 35.10 -13.74 2.82
C LYS A 334 33.96 -14.39 2.04
N VAL A 335 33.29 -15.39 2.61
CA VAL A 335 32.12 -16.01 1.96
C VAL A 335 31.00 -15.01 1.78
N LEU A 336 30.69 -14.20 2.81
CA LEU A 336 29.66 -13.16 2.70
C LEU A 336 30.02 -12.10 1.66
N LYS A 337 31.30 -11.72 1.58
CA LYS A 337 31.82 -10.81 0.56
C LYS A 337 31.61 -11.37 -0.84
N GLU A 338 32.04 -12.61 -1.08
CA GLU A 338 31.88 -13.27 -2.38
C GLU A 338 30.41 -13.32 -2.81
N THR A 339 29.50 -13.69 -1.90
CA THR A 339 28.06 -13.67 -2.18
C THR A 339 27.55 -12.26 -2.50
N PHE A 340 27.96 -11.25 -1.72
CA PHE A 340 27.49 -9.89 -1.95
C PHE A 340 28.01 -9.30 -3.27
N LEU A 341 29.25 -9.60 -3.67
CA LEU A 341 29.82 -9.16 -4.94
C LEU A 341 29.13 -9.81 -6.15
N GLU A 342 28.68 -11.07 -6.01
CA GLU A 342 27.96 -11.79 -7.07
C GLU A 342 26.49 -11.34 -7.19
N GLU A 343 25.79 -11.21 -6.05
CA GLU A 343 24.33 -11.06 -6.03
C GLU A 343 23.87 -9.62 -5.73
N SER A 344 24.77 -8.73 -5.29
CA SER A 344 24.45 -7.40 -4.74
C SER A 344 23.49 -7.43 -3.53
N VAL A 345 23.24 -8.61 -2.97
CA VAL A 345 22.42 -8.87 -1.79
C VAL A 345 23.02 -10.03 -0.98
N VAL A 346 22.98 -9.94 0.34
CA VAL A 346 23.35 -11.05 1.22
C VAL A 346 22.47 -11.09 2.46
N ASP A 347 22.01 -12.29 2.82
CA ASP A 347 21.21 -12.56 4.01
C ASP A 347 22.05 -13.27 5.09
N ILE A 348 22.11 -12.68 6.28
CA ILE A 348 22.96 -13.09 7.38
C ILE A 348 22.08 -13.51 8.57
N ASN A 349 21.92 -14.82 8.77
CA ASN A 349 21.08 -15.38 9.81
C ASN A 349 21.82 -15.51 11.15
N GLY A 350 21.16 -15.21 12.27
CA GLY A 350 21.81 -15.26 13.58
C GLY A 350 22.87 -14.15 13.75
N PHE A 351 22.58 -12.95 13.23
CA PHE A 351 23.53 -11.83 13.17
C PHE A 351 24.07 -11.42 14.55
N LEU A 352 23.17 -11.19 15.50
CA LEU A 352 23.50 -10.97 16.91
C LEU A 352 23.88 -12.30 17.57
N ASN A 353 24.81 -12.26 18.53
CA ASN A 353 25.17 -13.42 19.32
C ASN A 353 23.96 -13.95 20.12
N ASP A 354 24.01 -15.25 20.44
CA ASP A 354 22.87 -15.95 21.04
C ASP A 354 22.45 -15.35 22.39
N GLU A 355 23.42 -14.92 23.21
CA GLU A 355 23.16 -14.33 24.53
C GLU A 355 22.37 -13.01 24.41
N TYR A 356 22.86 -12.08 23.59
CA TYR A 356 22.20 -10.79 23.39
C TYR A 356 20.85 -10.98 22.68
N ALA A 357 20.82 -11.81 21.64
CA ALA A 357 19.61 -12.09 20.87
C ALA A 357 18.52 -12.71 21.75
N GLU A 358 18.84 -13.68 22.60
CA GLU A 358 17.84 -14.29 23.48
C GLU A 358 17.23 -13.29 24.46
N VAL A 359 18.06 -12.45 25.09
CA VAL A 359 17.59 -11.42 26.02
C VAL A 359 16.71 -10.40 25.30
N LEU A 360 17.14 -9.92 24.12
CA LEU A 360 16.36 -8.99 23.31
C LEU A 360 15.01 -9.60 22.90
N ARG A 361 15.01 -10.85 22.46
CA ARG A 361 13.79 -11.58 22.08
C ARG A 361 12.78 -11.65 23.21
N ASN A 362 13.26 -12.03 24.39
CA ASN A 362 12.40 -12.20 25.56
C ASN A 362 11.76 -10.87 25.97
N ASN A 363 12.52 -9.77 25.91
CA ASN A 363 12.00 -8.43 26.18
C ASN A 363 11.01 -7.95 25.11
N LEU A 364 11.28 -8.16 23.82
CA LEU A 364 10.34 -7.80 22.74
C LEU A 364 9.05 -8.61 22.81
N ARG A 365 9.16 -9.91 23.10
CA ARG A 365 8.00 -10.77 23.30
C ARG A 365 7.17 -10.34 24.51
N ALA A 366 7.81 -9.97 25.63
CA ALA A 366 7.11 -9.43 26.78
C ALA A 366 6.39 -8.12 26.42
N THR A 367 7.04 -7.21 25.67
CA THR A 367 6.40 -5.98 25.18
C THR A 367 5.17 -6.28 24.31
N GLU A 368 5.19 -7.29 23.44
CA GLU A 368 4.03 -7.67 22.61
C GLU A 368 2.88 -8.32 23.40
N LEU A 369 3.19 -9.05 24.47
CA LEU A 369 2.19 -9.77 25.26
C LEU A 369 1.58 -8.91 26.37
N ASP A 370 2.40 -8.09 27.02
CA ASP A 370 2.04 -7.39 28.25
C ASP A 370 1.56 -5.96 27.97
N LYS A 371 1.86 -5.40 26.79
CA LYS A 371 1.51 -4.03 26.43
C LYS A 371 0.66 -3.97 25.18
N LYS A 372 -0.39 -3.16 25.25
CA LYS A 372 -1.22 -2.85 24.09
C LYS A 372 -0.43 -1.91 23.15
N ALA A 373 -0.26 -2.32 21.90
CA ALA A 373 0.30 -1.43 20.89
C ALA A 373 -0.62 -0.21 20.64
N PRO A 374 -0.06 1.01 20.49
CA PRO A 374 -0.83 2.20 20.11
C PRO A 374 -1.65 1.97 18.84
N GLN A 375 -2.93 2.35 18.84
CA GLN A 375 -3.84 2.15 17.70
C GLN A 375 -3.98 3.40 16.83
N THR A 376 -3.76 4.58 17.37
CA THR A 376 -3.78 5.87 16.66
C THR A 376 -2.39 6.53 16.70
N ALA A 377 -2.19 7.58 15.91
CA ALA A 377 -1.00 8.40 15.94
C ALA A 377 -0.82 9.10 17.29
N ASP A 378 -1.90 9.62 17.87
CA ASP A 378 -1.88 10.34 19.16
C ASP A 378 -1.55 9.42 20.37
N GLU A 379 -1.75 8.11 20.23
CA GLU A 379 -1.37 7.12 21.25
C GLU A 379 0.14 6.77 21.20
N ILE A 380 0.86 7.17 20.15
CA ILE A 380 2.30 6.92 20.02
C ILE A 380 3.05 7.90 20.90
N GLN A 381 3.94 7.37 21.75
CA GLN A 381 4.75 8.15 22.67
C GLN A 381 6.22 8.14 22.26
N PHE A 382 6.89 9.27 22.46
CA PHE A 382 8.34 9.37 22.36
C PHE A 382 9.05 8.26 23.17
N PRO A 383 10.08 7.57 22.64
CA PRO A 383 10.88 7.93 21.46
C PRO A 383 10.29 7.54 20.10
N TRP A 384 9.13 6.87 20.07
CA TRP A 384 8.48 6.49 18.82
C TRP A 384 7.77 7.69 18.18
N LYS A 385 7.76 7.69 16.85
CA LYS A 385 7.01 8.60 15.99
C LYS A 385 6.19 7.80 14.97
N CYS A 386 5.20 8.43 14.35
CA CYS A 386 4.43 7.83 13.27
C CYS A 386 4.93 8.30 11.91
N ALA A 387 5.22 7.37 11.00
CA ALA A 387 5.48 7.70 9.62
C ALA A 387 4.20 8.17 8.91
N VAL A 388 4.36 9.15 8.02
CA VAL A 388 3.30 9.84 7.28
C VAL A 388 3.78 10.24 5.88
N PRO A 389 2.86 10.54 4.95
CA PRO A 389 1.39 10.40 5.02
C PRO A 389 0.88 8.97 4.73
N PRO A 390 -0.33 8.60 5.18
CA PRO A 390 -0.86 7.23 5.07
C PRO A 390 -1.17 6.77 3.63
N HIS A 391 -1.23 7.66 2.64
CA HIS A 391 -1.31 7.22 1.23
C HIS A 391 0.07 6.84 0.64
N LYS A 392 1.14 6.89 1.45
CA LYS A 392 2.51 6.44 1.09
C LYS A 392 3.03 5.41 2.08
N GLN A 393 2.89 5.69 3.37
CA GLN A 393 3.47 4.89 4.44
C GLN A 393 2.76 5.14 5.77
N ARG A 394 2.78 4.12 6.64
CA ARG A 394 2.38 4.23 8.05
C ARG A 394 3.15 3.18 8.84
N TYR A 395 3.98 3.59 9.79
CA TYR A 395 4.67 2.69 10.73
C TYR A 395 5.20 3.49 11.92
N MET A 396 5.49 2.80 13.02
CA MET A 396 6.18 3.44 14.14
C MET A 396 7.69 3.42 13.87
N TYR A 397 8.39 4.53 14.14
CA TYR A 397 9.84 4.57 14.03
C TYR A 397 10.52 5.38 15.13
N ILE A 398 11.80 5.09 15.37
CA ILE A 398 12.72 5.91 16.18
C ILE A 398 13.87 6.35 15.27
N ASP A 399 14.06 7.66 15.13
CA ASP A 399 15.11 8.29 14.33
C ASP A 399 16.18 9.02 15.16
N GLY A 400 16.06 8.99 16.49
CA GLY A 400 16.97 9.68 17.40
C GLY A 400 16.79 11.20 17.47
N LYS A 401 15.75 11.77 16.85
CA LYS A 401 15.47 13.22 16.86
C LYS A 401 14.30 13.55 17.76
N SER A 402 14.13 14.82 18.16
CA SER A 402 12.98 15.27 18.96
C SER A 402 11.64 15.03 18.26
N GLU A 403 10.57 14.85 19.04
CA GLU A 403 9.20 14.81 18.51
C GLU A 403 8.67 16.21 18.16
N PHE A 404 7.72 16.26 17.24
CA PHE A 404 7.01 17.46 16.86
C PHE A 404 5.58 17.07 16.42
N PRO A 405 4.59 17.95 16.54
CA PRO A 405 3.22 17.65 16.12
C PRO A 405 3.13 17.61 14.59
N LEU A 406 2.36 16.65 14.06
CA LEU A 406 2.12 16.50 12.62
C LEU A 406 1.04 17.47 12.14
N GLN A 407 1.35 18.77 12.22
CA GLN A 407 0.50 19.88 11.76
C GLN A 407 1.31 20.77 10.80
N GLU A 408 0.62 21.46 9.90
CA GLU A 408 1.25 22.24 8.81
C GLU A 408 2.28 23.26 9.31
N ASP A 409 1.95 24.02 10.35
CA ASP A 409 2.82 25.03 10.96
C ASP A 409 4.07 24.43 11.60
N ALA A 410 3.92 23.32 12.31
CA ALA A 410 5.03 22.61 12.95
C ALA A 410 5.93 21.92 11.92
N ILE A 411 5.36 21.34 10.87
CA ILE A 411 6.12 20.78 9.74
C ILE A 411 6.91 21.90 9.05
N GLY A 412 6.27 23.02 8.75
CA GLY A 412 6.93 24.19 8.17
C GLY A 412 8.06 24.72 9.07
N MET A 413 7.85 24.77 10.38
CA MET A 413 8.90 25.14 11.33
C MET A 413 10.07 24.16 11.29
N VAL A 414 9.83 22.85 11.36
CA VAL A 414 10.89 21.82 11.34
C VAL A 414 11.69 21.85 10.05
N ASN A 415 11.05 22.09 8.90
CA ASN A 415 11.72 22.10 7.61
C ASN A 415 12.53 23.39 7.37
N HIS A 416 12.04 24.54 7.82
CA HIS A 416 12.55 25.85 7.36
C HIS A 416 13.16 26.75 8.43
N SER A 417 12.84 26.57 9.72
CA SER A 417 13.19 27.54 10.77
C SER A 417 13.75 26.92 12.06
N GLY A 418 13.40 25.67 12.34
CA GLY A 418 13.80 24.95 13.55
C GLY A 418 15.28 24.57 13.57
N PRO A 419 15.83 24.22 14.74
CA PRO A 419 17.20 23.72 14.82
C PRO A 419 17.33 22.42 14.01
N GLN A 420 18.36 22.33 13.18
CA GLN A 420 18.69 21.08 12.49
C GLN A 420 19.33 20.10 13.49
N GLU A 421 18.51 19.17 13.99
CA GLU A 421 18.96 18.16 14.95
C GLU A 421 19.57 16.93 14.25
N LEU A 422 20.76 16.55 14.72
CA LEU A 422 21.35 15.26 14.39
C LEU A 422 20.76 14.15 15.30
N PRO A 423 20.62 12.91 14.80
CA PRO A 423 20.18 11.78 15.62
C PRO A 423 21.02 11.57 16.88
N ASN A 424 20.39 11.49 18.04
CA ASN A 424 21.01 11.20 19.33
C ASN A 424 20.33 10.01 20.04
N PHE A 425 20.70 8.81 19.60
CA PHE A 425 20.15 7.55 20.14
C PHE A 425 20.53 7.29 21.59
N GLU A 426 21.62 7.88 22.10
CA GLU A 426 21.97 7.78 23.53
C GLU A 426 20.96 8.53 24.40
N LEU A 427 20.51 9.72 23.95
CA LEU A 427 19.45 10.45 24.62
C LEU A 427 18.11 9.69 24.52
N SER A 428 17.74 9.22 23.32
CA SER A 428 16.53 8.40 23.12
C SER A 428 16.52 7.16 24.02
N LYS A 429 17.66 6.47 24.16
CA LYS A 429 17.84 5.33 25.06
C LYS A 429 17.62 5.69 26.53
N ARG A 430 18.12 6.85 26.97
CA ARG A 430 17.94 7.31 28.37
C ARG A 430 16.49 7.67 28.68
N LEU A 431 15.77 8.20 27.68
CA LEU A 431 14.37 8.59 27.80
C LEU A 431 13.41 7.40 27.60
N ALA A 432 13.83 6.36 26.89
CA ALA A 432 13.06 5.14 26.71
C ALA A 432 12.68 4.52 28.07
N SER A 433 11.40 4.18 28.20
CA SER A 433 10.88 3.57 29.42
C SER A 433 11.18 2.07 29.45
N ASP A 434 11.19 1.43 28.27
CA ASP A 434 11.21 -0.01 28.14
C ASP A 434 12.60 -0.58 27.91
N THR A 435 12.88 -1.72 28.55
CA THR A 435 14.13 -2.46 28.33
C THR A 435 14.30 -2.87 26.87
N SER A 436 13.23 -3.31 26.20
CA SER A 436 13.28 -3.67 24.77
C SER A 436 13.69 -2.48 23.90
N GLU A 437 13.17 -1.29 24.18
CA GLU A 437 13.52 -0.07 23.45
C GLU A 437 14.98 0.30 23.68
N LYS A 438 15.46 0.22 24.92
CA LYS A 438 16.87 0.47 25.26
C LYS A 438 17.82 -0.46 24.51
N MET A 439 17.47 -1.74 24.42
CA MET A 439 18.27 -2.72 23.68
C MET A 439 18.20 -2.48 22.17
N ILE A 440 17.05 -2.13 21.61
CA ILE A 440 16.95 -1.71 20.20
C ILE A 440 17.88 -0.52 19.94
N MET A 441 17.89 0.49 20.84
CA MET A 441 18.79 1.65 20.69
C MET A 441 20.27 1.26 20.77
N GLU A 442 20.65 0.26 21.57
CA GLU A 442 22.02 -0.27 21.58
C GLU A 442 22.41 -0.90 20.24
N VAL A 443 21.49 -1.65 19.62
CA VAL A 443 21.72 -2.23 18.29
C VAL A 443 21.77 -1.15 17.21
N VAL A 444 20.96 -0.10 17.31
CA VAL A 444 21.09 1.08 16.45
C VAL A 444 22.45 1.75 16.64
N GLN A 445 22.91 1.92 17.88
CA GLN A 445 24.25 2.47 18.18
C GLN A 445 25.38 1.59 17.63
N LEU A 446 25.23 0.26 17.66
CA LEU A 446 26.14 -0.68 16.99
C LEU A 446 26.22 -0.39 15.50
N MET A 447 25.08 -0.29 14.80
CA MET A 447 25.04 -0.04 13.36
C MET A 447 25.60 1.35 12.98
N LYS A 448 25.60 2.31 13.90
CA LYS A 448 26.24 3.63 13.72
C LYS A 448 27.74 3.65 14.09
N SER A 449 28.27 2.59 14.67
CA SER A 449 29.66 2.57 15.13
C SER A 449 30.64 2.54 13.95
N MET A 450 31.85 3.10 14.14
CA MET A 450 32.93 2.97 13.15
C MET A 450 33.33 1.50 12.94
N ALA A 451 33.29 0.68 14.01
CA ALA A 451 33.63 -0.73 13.93
C ALA A 451 32.67 -1.51 13.01
N PHE A 452 31.36 -1.24 13.12
CA PHE A 452 30.37 -1.84 12.22
C PHE A 452 30.53 -1.32 10.79
N ARG A 453 30.83 -0.04 10.59
CA ARG A 453 31.07 0.51 9.25
C ARG A 453 32.31 -0.09 8.58
N LYS A 454 33.40 -0.33 9.32
CA LYS A 454 34.55 -1.10 8.80
C LYS A 454 34.18 -2.54 8.46
N TRP A 455 33.35 -3.17 9.29
CA TRP A 455 32.81 -4.50 9.02
C TRP A 455 31.96 -4.49 7.74
N LEU A 456 31.13 -3.46 7.54
CA LEU A 456 30.34 -3.27 6.33
C LEU A 456 31.22 -3.13 5.09
N VAL A 457 32.23 -2.24 5.13
CA VAL A 457 33.22 -2.09 4.05
C VAL A 457 33.91 -3.43 3.73
N TYR A 458 34.27 -4.22 4.75
CA TYR A 458 34.87 -5.52 4.53
C TYR A 458 33.92 -6.51 3.85
N VAL A 459 32.62 -6.49 4.16
CA VAL A 459 31.63 -7.38 3.53
C VAL A 459 31.24 -6.90 2.13
N THR A 460 31.16 -5.59 1.89
CA THR A 460 30.57 -5.06 0.66
C THR A 460 31.56 -4.51 -0.35
N GLU A 461 32.82 -4.29 0.04
CA GLU A 461 33.85 -3.57 -0.75
C GLU A 461 33.40 -2.20 -1.26
N ILE A 462 32.57 -1.53 -0.46
CA ILE A 462 31.97 -0.25 -0.80
C ILE A 462 32.09 0.67 0.42
N ILE A 463 32.42 1.93 0.18
CA ILE A 463 32.76 2.89 1.24
C ILE A 463 31.53 3.73 1.58
N PRO A 464 30.95 3.63 2.79
CA PRO A 464 29.82 4.45 3.18
C PRO A 464 30.25 5.88 3.52
N THR A 465 29.48 6.87 3.09
CA THR A 465 29.78 8.31 3.27
C THR A 465 28.79 9.06 4.15
N SER A 466 27.59 8.51 4.31
CA SER A 466 26.53 9.06 5.14
C SER A 466 25.69 7.92 5.73
N ASP A 467 24.90 8.18 6.77
CA ASP A 467 23.93 7.20 7.27
C ASP A 467 22.54 7.76 7.58
N GLN A 468 21.56 6.89 7.49
CA GLN A 468 20.29 7.01 8.17
C GLN A 468 19.95 5.64 8.76
N ILE A 469 19.81 5.56 10.08
CA ILE A 469 19.41 4.33 10.77
C ILE A 469 18.09 4.59 11.49
N LEU A 470 17.11 3.71 11.32
CA LEU A 470 15.81 3.78 11.96
C LEU A 470 15.48 2.45 12.63
N ALA A 471 15.02 2.48 13.87
CA ALA A 471 14.28 1.34 14.42
C ALA A 471 12.81 1.46 14.02
N ARG A 472 12.20 0.39 13.50
CA ARG A 472 10.81 0.40 13.04
C ARG A 472 9.98 -0.70 13.69
N ARG A 473 8.71 -0.39 13.93
CA ARG A 473 7.68 -1.34 14.37
C ARG A 473 6.45 -1.17 13.49
N PHE A 474 6.01 -2.26 12.88
CA PHE A 474 4.82 -2.31 12.05
C PHE A 474 3.72 -3.08 12.78
N ARG A 475 2.71 -2.35 13.26
CA ARG A 475 1.59 -2.85 14.04
C ARG A 475 0.60 -3.64 13.18
N PRO A 476 0.13 -4.80 13.67
CA PRO A 476 -0.96 -5.55 13.03
C PRO A 476 -2.20 -4.69 12.85
N GLY A 477 -2.73 -4.64 11.64
CA GLY A 477 -3.94 -3.91 11.30
C GLY A 477 -3.72 -2.47 10.82
N HIS A 478 -2.48 -1.97 10.85
CA HIS A 478 -2.19 -0.54 10.67
C HIS A 478 -1.10 -0.24 9.66
N ASP A 479 0.03 -0.93 9.77
CA ASP A 479 1.30 -0.37 9.27
C ASP A 479 1.81 -1.08 8.01
N PHE A 480 2.40 -0.30 7.10
CA PHE A 480 2.90 -0.65 5.77
C PHE A 480 3.84 0.44 5.22
N ILE A 481 4.52 0.13 4.12
CA ILE A 481 5.16 1.08 3.21
C ILE A 481 4.70 0.67 1.80
N LEU A 482 4.24 1.60 0.97
CA LEU A 482 3.91 1.33 -0.45
C LEU A 482 5.18 1.30 -1.30
N ALA A 483 5.07 0.82 -2.54
CA ALA A 483 6.18 0.78 -3.48
C ALA A 483 6.71 2.19 -3.76
N THR A 484 7.96 2.44 -3.37
CA THR A 484 8.69 3.68 -3.66
C THR A 484 9.98 3.35 -4.37
N THR A 485 10.50 4.25 -5.20
CA THR A 485 11.89 4.25 -5.67
C THR A 485 12.77 5.02 -4.68
N THR A 486 14.08 5.01 -4.89
CA THR A 486 14.93 6.05 -4.29
C THR A 486 14.84 7.35 -5.11
N ASP A 487 15.49 8.41 -4.64
CA ASP A 487 15.69 9.61 -5.47
C ASP A 487 16.47 9.24 -6.74
N LYS A 488 16.17 9.91 -7.86
CA LYS A 488 16.85 9.67 -9.14
C LYS A 488 18.34 10.01 -9.07
N ASP A 489 18.68 11.06 -8.32
CA ASP A 489 20.04 11.57 -8.13
C ASP A 489 20.42 11.50 -6.63
N LEU A 490 20.73 10.29 -6.16
CA LEU A 490 21.23 10.06 -4.80
C LEU A 490 22.70 10.47 -4.64
N ALA A 491 23.47 10.33 -5.73
CA ALA A 491 24.91 10.57 -5.75
C ALA A 491 25.24 12.05 -5.59
N ARG A 492 26.17 12.34 -4.69
CA ARG A 492 26.91 13.60 -4.67
C ARG A 492 28.26 13.40 -5.35
N ASP A 493 29.03 14.47 -5.46
CA ASP A 493 30.36 14.45 -6.07
C ASP A 493 31.26 13.35 -5.47
N GLY A 494 31.69 12.42 -6.32
CA GLY A 494 32.47 11.24 -5.95
C GLY A 494 31.71 10.11 -5.24
N GLU A 495 30.37 10.10 -5.23
CA GLU A 495 29.54 8.99 -4.74
C GLU A 495 28.91 8.22 -5.92
N LEU A 496 28.59 6.95 -5.69
CA LEU A 496 27.84 6.13 -6.64
C LEU A 496 26.34 6.45 -6.53
N ASN A 497 25.61 6.41 -7.65
CA ASN A 497 24.17 6.64 -7.67
C ASN A 497 23.37 5.38 -7.30
N ILE A 498 23.76 4.76 -6.19
CA ILE A 498 23.16 3.56 -5.61
C ILE A 498 23.12 3.73 -4.09
N LEU A 499 22.19 3.04 -3.45
CA LEU A 499 22.02 3.06 -2.01
C LEU A 499 22.40 1.70 -1.42
N LEU A 500 23.31 1.68 -0.46
CA LEU A 500 23.50 0.51 0.38
C LEU A 500 22.42 0.52 1.46
N GLU A 501 21.63 -0.54 1.52
CA GLU A 501 20.57 -0.72 2.51
C GLU A 501 20.82 -1.94 3.39
N ALA A 502 20.45 -1.83 4.66
CA ALA A 502 20.45 -2.92 5.61
C ALA A 502 19.09 -3.05 6.27
N THR A 503 18.59 -4.28 6.43
CA THR A 503 17.38 -4.57 7.21
C THR A 503 17.68 -5.68 8.21
N LEU A 504 17.79 -5.35 9.51
CA LEU A 504 17.92 -6.31 10.60
C LEU A 504 16.54 -6.68 11.15
N GLY A 505 16.03 -7.86 10.77
CA GLY A 505 14.77 -8.40 11.26
C GLY A 505 14.88 -8.84 12.72
N LEU A 506 14.02 -8.28 13.58
CA LEU A 506 13.94 -8.54 15.03
C LEU A 506 12.52 -8.94 15.44
N THR A 507 11.79 -9.63 14.56
CA THR A 507 10.39 -9.98 14.81
C THR A 507 10.30 -11.23 15.70
N PRO A 508 9.94 -11.14 17.01
CA PRO A 508 10.07 -12.27 17.94
C PRO A 508 9.16 -13.44 17.57
N THR A 509 8.02 -13.17 16.95
CA THR A 509 7.06 -14.17 16.48
C THR A 509 7.54 -14.93 15.24
N ALA A 510 8.57 -14.44 14.53
CA ALA A 510 9.16 -15.11 13.38
C ALA A 510 10.02 -16.32 13.74
N THR A 511 10.29 -16.56 15.03
CA THR A 511 10.92 -17.80 15.49
C THR A 511 10.05 -19.04 15.27
N ASN A 512 8.74 -18.88 15.08
CA ASN A 512 7.86 -19.93 14.60
C ASN A 512 7.57 -19.70 13.12
N LEU A 513 8.09 -20.59 12.27
CA LEU A 513 8.01 -20.48 10.81
C LEU A 513 6.55 -20.33 10.32
N ASN A 514 5.61 -21.04 10.95
CA ASN A 514 4.19 -20.99 10.59
C ASN A 514 3.53 -19.62 10.75
N ASN A 515 4.18 -18.66 11.45
CA ASN A 515 3.60 -17.35 11.69
C ASN A 515 3.78 -16.38 10.51
N TRP A 516 4.75 -16.57 9.62
CA TRP A 516 5.06 -15.59 8.57
C TRP A 516 5.46 -16.22 7.23
N GLU A 517 5.89 -17.49 7.22
CA GLU A 517 6.39 -18.17 6.02
C GLU A 517 5.39 -18.19 4.86
N SER A 518 4.08 -18.22 5.15
CA SER A 518 3.05 -18.21 4.10
C SER A 518 2.86 -16.86 3.41
N GLY A 519 3.43 -15.76 3.91
CA GLY A 519 3.20 -14.40 3.42
C GLY A 519 1.79 -13.83 3.67
N GLU A 520 0.82 -14.67 4.05
CA GLU A 520 -0.60 -14.30 4.21
C GLU A 520 -0.88 -13.18 5.23
N PHE A 521 -0.01 -13.00 6.23
CA PHE A 521 -0.11 -11.92 7.21
C PHE A 521 0.62 -10.64 6.79
N GLY A 522 1.22 -10.62 5.61
CA GLY A 522 2.02 -9.52 5.11
C GLY A 522 3.28 -9.29 5.94
N GLY A 523 3.73 -8.04 6.03
CA GLY A 523 4.97 -7.66 6.68
C GLY A 523 6.24 -8.08 5.93
N TYR A 524 6.16 -8.79 4.81
CA TYR A 524 7.31 -9.10 3.99
C TYR A 524 7.85 -7.83 3.31
N GLU A 525 9.17 -7.80 3.15
CA GLU A 525 9.87 -6.83 2.31
C GLU A 525 9.95 -7.38 0.89
N LEU A 526 9.72 -6.54 -0.10
CA LEU A 526 9.78 -6.92 -1.51
C LEU A 526 10.50 -5.83 -2.31
N CYS A 527 11.43 -6.24 -3.17
CA CYS A 527 12.05 -5.41 -4.17
C CYS A 527 11.68 -5.92 -5.57
N MET A 528 11.39 -5.01 -6.49
CA MET A 528 11.04 -5.35 -7.86
C MET A 528 11.62 -4.34 -8.84
N ALA A 529 11.96 -4.82 -10.04
CA ALA A 529 12.39 -3.97 -11.13
C ALA A 529 11.20 -3.17 -11.67
N MET A 530 11.45 -1.93 -12.09
CA MET A 530 10.54 -1.25 -13.01
C MET A 530 10.63 -1.95 -14.37
N ASN A 531 9.60 -2.69 -14.78
CA ASN A 531 9.57 -3.31 -16.12
C ASN A 531 9.63 -2.20 -17.19
N GLY A 532 10.69 -2.21 -18.00
CA GLY A 532 11.00 -1.16 -18.95
C GLY A 532 9.95 -0.95 -20.04
N GLY A 533 9.58 0.31 -20.23
CA GLY A 533 9.28 0.89 -21.54
C GLY A 533 10.14 2.15 -21.66
N GLU A 534 10.97 2.23 -22.70
CA GLU A 534 11.87 3.37 -23.01
C GLU A 534 11.12 4.67 -23.40
N THR A 535 9.92 4.88 -22.90
CA THR A 535 9.18 6.13 -23.04
C THR A 535 8.71 6.55 -21.66
N ASP A 536 9.31 7.63 -21.14
CA ASP A 536 8.96 8.38 -19.91
C ASP A 536 7.49 8.89 -19.88
N GLY A 537 6.58 8.35 -20.71
CA GLY A 537 5.22 8.86 -20.89
C GLY A 537 4.10 7.82 -21.04
N GLU A 538 4.36 6.50 -21.05
CA GLU A 538 3.27 5.50 -21.21
C GLU A 538 2.85 4.79 -19.93
N PHE A 539 3.59 4.92 -18.82
CA PHE A 539 3.17 4.43 -17.49
C PHE A 539 2.59 5.54 -16.59
N GLU A 540 2.55 6.79 -17.05
CA GLU A 540 2.12 7.94 -16.22
C GLU A 540 0.57 8.04 -16.08
N ASP A 541 -0.21 7.30 -16.90
CA ASP A 541 -1.68 7.30 -16.91
C ASP A 541 -2.34 6.03 -16.33
N ASP A 542 -1.55 5.02 -15.94
CA ASP A 542 -2.07 3.80 -15.32
C ASP A 542 -2.17 3.97 -13.79
N ASP A 543 -3.32 3.54 -13.24
CA ASP A 543 -3.64 3.52 -11.81
C ASP A 543 -2.47 2.95 -10.98
N PRO A 544 -2.00 3.61 -9.90
CA PRO A 544 -0.97 3.05 -9.02
C PRO A 544 -1.38 1.72 -8.37
N ALA A 545 -2.67 1.35 -8.43
CA ALA A 545 -3.19 0.05 -8.03
C ALA A 545 -3.16 -1.02 -9.17
N ILE A 546 -2.84 -0.61 -10.41
CA ILE A 546 -2.58 -1.45 -11.59
C ILE A 546 -1.07 -1.60 -11.75
N TYR A 547 -0.41 -2.13 -10.71
CA TYR A 547 0.67 -3.05 -11.01
C TYR A 547 -0.01 -4.25 -11.66
N LYS A 548 0.29 -4.55 -12.93
CA LYS A 548 -0.10 -5.85 -13.50
C LYS A 548 0.46 -6.88 -12.55
N ALA A 549 -0.40 -7.50 -11.74
CA ALA A 549 -0.06 -8.68 -10.97
C ALA A 549 0.56 -9.60 -12.01
N SER A 550 1.86 -9.83 -11.87
CA SER A 550 2.59 -10.65 -12.80
C SER A 550 1.86 -11.99 -12.87
N ASP A 551 1.56 -12.44 -14.08
CA ASP A 551 1.42 -13.87 -14.29
C ASP A 551 2.65 -14.53 -13.65
N SER A 552 2.53 -15.77 -13.20
CA SER A 552 3.64 -16.53 -12.61
C SER A 552 4.85 -16.74 -13.54
N SER A 553 4.89 -16.05 -14.67
CA SER A 553 5.93 -15.99 -15.69
C SER A 553 6.62 -14.62 -15.84
N ASP A 554 6.23 -13.57 -15.09
CA ASP A 554 6.88 -12.24 -15.16
C ASP A 554 7.96 -12.10 -14.08
N ASP A 555 9.22 -12.04 -14.51
CA ASP A 555 10.45 -12.14 -13.70
C ASP A 555 10.85 -10.80 -13.04
N SER A 556 9.87 -9.99 -12.61
CA SER A 556 10.09 -8.61 -12.14
C SER A 556 10.44 -8.50 -10.66
N VAL A 557 10.18 -9.54 -9.85
CA VAL A 557 10.53 -9.56 -8.42
C VAL A 557 12.01 -9.89 -8.26
N LEU A 558 12.77 -8.95 -7.72
CA LEU A 558 14.22 -9.07 -7.54
C LEU A 558 14.58 -9.68 -6.18
N TYR A 559 13.82 -9.34 -5.13
CA TYR A 559 14.09 -9.83 -3.78
C TYR A 559 12.80 -9.89 -2.96
N THR A 560 12.66 -10.93 -2.14
CA THR A 560 11.59 -11.00 -1.15
C THR A 560 12.10 -11.57 0.16
N SER A 561 11.67 -10.97 1.28
CA SER A 561 12.08 -11.38 2.61
C SER A 561 10.90 -11.33 3.57
N GLN A 562 10.49 -12.49 4.04
CA GLN A 562 9.49 -12.60 5.10
C GLN A 562 10.01 -11.98 6.40
N CYS A 563 9.12 -11.74 7.37
CA CYS A 563 9.54 -11.34 8.71
C CYS A 563 10.49 -12.39 9.30
N LYS A 564 11.68 -11.97 9.74
CA LYS A 564 12.72 -12.85 10.32
C LYS A 564 13.06 -12.41 11.74
N TRP A 565 13.64 -13.36 12.49
CA TRP A 565 14.26 -13.10 13.79
C TRP A 565 15.78 -13.16 13.67
N ASN A 566 16.46 -12.13 14.14
CA ASN A 566 17.92 -12.03 14.18
C ASN A 566 18.57 -12.27 12.80
N SER A 567 18.03 -11.66 11.75
CA SER A 567 18.54 -11.81 10.38
C SER A 567 18.83 -10.44 9.79
N LEU A 568 20.06 -10.21 9.34
CA LEU A 568 20.47 -8.99 8.66
C LEU A 568 20.48 -9.24 7.16
N SER A 569 19.67 -8.51 6.40
CA SER A 569 19.87 -8.38 4.95
C SER A 569 20.72 -7.15 4.66
N LEU A 570 21.67 -7.27 3.73
CA LEU A 570 22.37 -6.16 3.09
C LEU A 570 22.06 -6.21 1.60
N MET A 571 21.77 -5.06 0.97
CA MET A 571 21.52 -4.97 -0.47
C MET A 571 22.00 -3.65 -1.06
N LEU A 572 22.46 -3.66 -2.32
CA LEU A 572 22.57 -2.45 -3.13
C LEU A 572 21.29 -2.24 -3.91
N ARG A 573 20.81 -1.00 -3.87
CA ARG A 573 19.57 -0.61 -4.51
C ARG A 573 19.80 0.62 -5.37
N ASP A 574 19.64 0.48 -6.68
CA ASP A 574 19.65 1.60 -7.61
C ASP A 574 18.26 2.28 -7.70
N PRO A 575 18.16 3.48 -8.32
CA PRO A 575 16.90 4.21 -8.45
C PRO A 575 15.80 3.54 -9.27
N SER A 576 16.11 2.52 -10.06
CA SER A 576 15.14 1.77 -10.87
C SER A 576 14.44 0.65 -10.10
N VAL A 577 14.91 0.34 -8.89
CA VAL A 577 14.33 -0.72 -8.04
C VAL A 577 13.28 -0.14 -7.10
N LEU A 578 12.05 -0.63 -7.22
CA LEU A 578 10.97 -0.38 -6.27
C LEU A 578 11.14 -1.25 -5.02
N LYS A 579 10.77 -0.73 -3.85
CA LYS A 579 10.79 -1.47 -2.59
C LYS A 579 9.60 -1.11 -1.72
N PHE A 580 9.05 -2.10 -1.04
CA PHE A 580 7.96 -1.88 -0.08
C PHE A 580 7.98 -2.89 1.07
N VAL A 581 7.22 -2.58 2.13
CA VAL A 581 6.92 -3.51 3.23
C VAL A 581 5.42 -3.71 3.27
N LYS A 582 4.97 -4.94 2.96
CA LYS A 582 3.54 -5.25 2.85
C LYS A 582 2.84 -4.97 4.19
N TYR A 583 1.61 -4.45 4.09
CA TYR A 583 0.69 -4.30 5.22
C TYR A 583 0.68 -5.50 6.16
N VAL A 584 0.88 -5.25 7.45
CA VAL A 584 0.81 -6.29 8.48
C VAL A 584 -0.66 -6.50 8.87
N SER A 585 -1.21 -7.67 8.52
CA SER A 585 -2.57 -8.05 8.88
C SER A 585 -2.80 -8.02 10.39
N ILE A 586 -3.99 -7.59 10.82
CA ILE A 586 -4.45 -7.65 12.22
C ILE A 586 -4.47 -9.08 12.77
N ASN A 587 -4.49 -10.08 11.89
CA ASN A 587 -4.44 -11.50 12.27
C ASN A 587 -3.01 -12.01 12.54
N ALA A 588 -1.98 -11.20 12.28
CA ALA A 588 -0.59 -11.51 12.63
C ALA A 588 -0.44 -11.73 14.14
N LYS A 589 0.55 -12.54 14.53
CA LYS A 589 0.78 -12.89 15.95
C LYS A 589 1.50 -11.83 16.77
N GLY A 590 1.92 -10.73 16.15
CA GLY A 590 2.63 -9.61 16.74
C GLY A 590 3.07 -8.64 15.64
N SER A 591 3.66 -7.51 16.01
CA SER A 591 4.26 -6.58 15.04
C SER A 591 5.44 -7.20 14.31
N ARG A 592 5.71 -6.69 13.11
CA ARG A 592 7.05 -6.75 12.55
C ARG A 592 7.93 -5.72 13.25
N TRP A 593 9.11 -6.14 13.65
CA TRP A 593 10.16 -5.28 14.22
C TRP A 593 11.40 -5.41 13.37
N ASP A 594 12.00 -4.29 13.02
CA ASP A 594 13.31 -4.28 12.37
C ASP A 594 14.11 -3.01 12.70
N ILE A 595 15.39 -3.05 12.37
CA ILE A 595 16.25 -1.86 12.29
C ILE A 595 16.70 -1.77 10.84
N THR A 596 16.40 -0.64 10.20
CA THR A 596 16.84 -0.35 8.83
C THR A 596 18.00 0.64 8.84
N GLY A 597 18.98 0.43 7.97
CA GLY A 597 20.07 1.35 7.71
C GLY A 597 20.17 1.67 6.23
N GLN A 598 20.53 2.90 5.90
CA GLN A 598 20.77 3.36 4.54
C GLN A 598 22.04 4.20 4.49
N TRP A 599 22.89 3.99 3.49
CA TRP A 599 24.14 4.71 3.30
C TRP A 599 24.32 5.17 1.85
N ASN A 600 24.65 6.45 1.63
CA ASN A 600 25.34 6.82 0.40
C ASN A 600 26.72 6.17 0.40
N VAL A 601 27.24 5.90 -0.79
CA VAL A 601 28.45 5.12 -0.93
C VAL A 601 29.38 5.59 -2.04
N LYS A 602 30.66 5.22 -1.95
CA LYS A 602 31.68 5.35 -3.00
C LYS A 602 32.26 3.98 -3.37
N GLY A 603 32.77 3.87 -4.58
CA GLY A 603 33.64 2.76 -4.98
C GLY A 603 34.97 2.79 -4.23
N THR A 604 35.65 1.65 -4.18
CA THR A 604 37.00 1.51 -3.58
C THR A 604 38.12 1.88 -4.54
N GLU A 605 37.83 2.04 -5.84
CA GLU A 605 38.78 2.49 -6.85
C GLU A 605 38.59 3.99 -7.13
N GLU A 606 39.67 4.75 -7.14
CA GLU A 606 39.69 5.99 -7.92
C GLU A 606 39.53 5.52 -9.37
N ASP A 607 38.35 5.70 -9.97
CA ASP A 607 38.24 5.82 -11.42
C ASP A 607 39.10 7.03 -11.78
N GLY A 608 40.41 6.79 -11.92
CA GLY A 608 41.35 7.77 -12.39
C GLY A 608 40.85 8.16 -13.77
N ASP A 609 40.41 9.40 -13.88
CA ASP A 609 40.27 10.10 -15.14
C ASP A 609 41.48 9.70 -16.00
N GLU A 610 41.24 8.88 -17.02
CA GLU A 610 42.06 8.95 -18.23
C GLU A 610 41.82 10.35 -18.77
N GLU A 611 42.58 11.32 -18.24
CA GLU A 611 42.87 12.56 -18.92
C GLU A 611 43.33 12.12 -20.32
N ASP A 612 42.47 12.34 -21.31
CA ASP A 612 42.81 12.33 -22.73
C ASP A 612 43.97 13.31 -22.96
N GLY A 613 45.18 12.79 -22.74
CA GLY A 613 46.44 13.47 -22.90
C GLY A 613 46.89 13.37 -24.35
N ASN A 614 46.47 14.36 -25.15
CA ASN A 614 47.13 14.93 -26.34
C ASN A 614 47.43 14.02 -27.55
#